data_AF-A0A0G4LQJ6-F1
#
_entry.id   AF-A0A0G4LQJ6-F1
#
_cell.length_a   1.000
_cell.length_b   1.000
_cell.length_c   1.000
_cell.angle_alpha   90.00
_cell.angle_beta   90.00
_cell.angle_gamma   90.00
#
_symmetry.space_group_name_H-M   'P 1'
#
loop_
_entity.id
_entity.type
_entity.pdbx_description
1 polymer ?
#
loop_
_entity_poly.entity_id
_entity_poly.type
_entity_poly.pdbx_seq_one_letter_code
_entity_poly.pdbx_strand_id
1 'polypeptide(L)'
;MGKGLPNLVGAAIVNGRKKHQKRLSAPSHWLLDKLSGTYAPRPSAGPHKLRDCMPLIVFLRNRLKYALNFRETRSIMMQRLVKVDGKVRTDITYPAGFMDVITIEKTGENFRLIYDIKGRFTVHRIQAEEAEYKLGKVKRVQLGRGGVPFLVTHDART
;
A
#
# COMPACT_ATOMS: atom_id res chain seq x y z
N MET A 1 47.65 19.31 -25.05
CA MET A 1 47.15 17.93 -24.88
C MET A 1 46.62 17.79 -23.45
N GLY A 2 45.50 17.09 -23.28
CA GLY A 2 44.49 17.36 -22.25
C GLY A 2 44.90 17.12 -20.80
N LYS A 3 44.50 18.05 -19.92
CA LYS A 3 44.50 17.86 -18.46
C LYS A 3 43.48 16.76 -18.11
N GLY A 4 43.94 15.71 -17.44
CA GLY A 4 43.12 14.59 -17.02
C GLY A 4 41.97 15.03 -16.12
N LEU A 5 40.76 14.60 -16.49
CA LEU A 5 39.58 14.67 -15.61
C LEU A 5 39.87 13.81 -14.36
N PRO A 6 39.68 14.33 -13.14
CA PRO A 6 39.78 13.48 -11.96
C PRO A 6 38.67 12.44 -12.03
N ASN A 7 39.07 11.16 -12.01
CA ASN A 7 38.18 10.03 -11.78
C ASN A 7 37.31 10.35 -10.56
N LEU A 8 36.02 10.59 -10.80
CA LEU A 8 35.00 10.61 -9.77
C LEU A 8 34.97 9.20 -9.19
N VAL A 9 35.74 9.00 -8.13
CA VAL A 9 35.72 7.82 -7.28
C VAL A 9 34.25 7.57 -6.94
N GLY A 10 33.70 6.51 -7.51
CA GLY A 10 32.31 6.13 -7.34
C GLY A 10 31.99 6.08 -5.87
N ALA A 11 31.02 6.89 -5.44
CA ALA A 11 30.48 6.82 -4.10
C ALA A 11 30.10 5.37 -3.81
N ALA A 12 30.76 4.76 -2.81
CA ALA A 12 30.44 3.42 -2.36
C ALA A 12 28.93 3.39 -2.01
N ILE A 13 28.14 2.70 -2.83
CA ILE A 13 26.71 2.52 -2.58
C ILE A 13 26.61 1.63 -1.34
N VAL A 14 26.31 2.24 -0.20
CA VAL A 14 26.02 1.51 1.04
C VAL A 14 24.75 0.68 0.80
N ASN A 15 24.91 -0.64 0.74
CA ASN A 15 23.86 -1.59 0.39
C ASN A 15 23.01 -1.96 1.62
N GLY A 16 22.05 -1.09 1.94
CA GLY A 16 21.01 -1.34 2.95
C GLY A 16 19.60 -1.20 2.40
N ARG A 17 18.58 -1.63 3.16
CA ARG A 17 17.17 -1.43 2.77
C ARG A 17 16.88 0.08 2.67
N LYS A 18 16.63 0.55 1.45
CA LYS A 18 16.27 1.96 1.19
C LYS A 18 14.97 2.31 1.93
N LYS A 19 14.99 3.42 2.68
CA LYS A 19 13.86 3.96 3.45
C LYS A 19 12.99 4.96 2.68
N HIS A 20 13.53 5.53 1.60
CA HIS A 20 12.84 6.55 0.80
C HIS A 20 12.50 6.00 -0.59
N GLN A 21 11.39 6.47 -1.15
CA GLN A 21 10.99 6.20 -2.53
C GLN A 21 10.86 7.51 -3.29
N LYS A 22 11.61 7.64 -4.39
CA LYS A 22 11.47 8.78 -5.30
C LYS A 22 10.13 8.67 -6.02
N ARG A 23 9.50 9.80 -6.29
CA ARG A 23 8.17 9.82 -6.90
C ARG A 23 8.15 9.30 -8.32
N LEU A 24 9.20 9.59 -9.10
CA LEU A 24 9.36 9.07 -10.47
C LEU A 24 9.48 7.54 -10.52
N SER A 25 9.91 6.90 -9.43
CA SER A 25 9.98 5.44 -9.31
C SER A 25 8.82 4.85 -8.51
N ALA A 26 7.78 5.64 -8.21
CA ALA A 26 6.54 5.13 -7.65
C ALA A 26 5.79 4.31 -8.71
N PRO A 27 5.02 3.27 -8.32
CA PRO A 27 4.17 2.55 -9.24
C PRO A 27 3.18 3.48 -9.96
N SER A 28 3.05 3.32 -11.28
CA SER A 28 2.21 4.19 -12.12
C SER A 28 0.73 4.12 -11.77
N HIS A 29 0.26 2.97 -11.27
CA HIS A 29 -1.13 2.75 -10.89
C HIS A 29 -1.58 3.53 -9.65
N TRP A 30 -0.67 4.20 -8.92
CA TRP A 30 -1.02 5.14 -7.85
C TRP A 30 -1.50 6.49 -8.37
N LEU A 31 -1.29 6.79 -9.65
CA LEU A 31 -1.70 8.05 -10.29
C LEU A 31 -1.17 9.28 -9.54
N LEU A 32 0.09 9.20 -9.08
CA LEU A 32 0.78 10.35 -8.51
C LEU A 32 1.18 11.30 -9.64
N ASP A 33 0.88 12.58 -9.47
CA ASP A 33 1.36 13.63 -10.37
C ASP A 33 2.89 13.76 -10.27
N LYS A 34 3.53 14.32 -11.30
CA LYS A 34 5.00 14.39 -11.38
C LYS A 34 5.61 15.54 -10.56
N LEU A 35 4.86 16.61 -10.29
CA LEU A 35 5.41 17.91 -9.86
C LEU A 35 5.18 18.26 -8.39
N SER A 36 4.24 17.63 -7.68
CA SER A 36 3.89 17.93 -6.28
C SER A 36 4.89 17.40 -5.23
N GLY A 37 6.17 17.32 -5.59
CA GLY A 37 7.28 17.01 -4.69
C GLY A 37 8.13 15.82 -5.13
N THR A 38 9.34 15.72 -4.57
CA THR A 38 10.36 14.75 -5.03
C THR A 38 10.09 13.31 -4.61
N TYR A 39 9.39 13.11 -3.49
CA TYR A 39 9.19 11.80 -2.86
C TYR A 39 7.75 11.31 -2.97
N ALA A 40 7.60 9.99 -2.97
CA ALA A 40 6.31 9.31 -2.84
C ALA A 40 6.26 8.58 -1.49
N PRO A 41 5.05 8.34 -0.94
CA PRO A 41 4.89 7.52 0.24
C PRO A 41 5.41 6.11 -0.05
N ARG A 42 6.44 5.68 0.68
CA ARG A 42 6.98 4.33 0.58
C ARG A 42 6.12 3.40 1.44
N PRO A 43 5.51 2.35 0.87
CA PRO A 43 4.70 1.41 1.64
C PRO A 43 5.55 0.71 2.70
N SER A 44 4.97 0.51 3.88
CA SER A 44 5.53 -0.33 4.93
C SER A 44 5.65 -1.79 4.46
N ALA A 45 6.50 -2.58 5.11
CA ALA A 45 6.43 -4.03 4.92
C ALA A 45 5.12 -4.53 5.53
N GLY A 46 4.32 -5.25 4.76
CA GLY A 46 3.02 -5.74 5.17
C GLY A 46 2.51 -6.84 4.25
N PRO A 47 1.20 -7.12 4.24
CA PRO A 47 0.59 -8.23 3.51
C PRO A 47 0.89 -8.25 2.01
N HIS A 48 0.90 -7.06 1.39
CA HIS A 48 1.01 -6.91 -0.05
C HIS A 48 2.38 -6.36 -0.48
N LYS A 49 2.83 -6.76 -1.67
CA LYS A 49 4.10 -6.31 -2.26
C LYS A 49 4.04 -4.82 -2.60
N LEU A 50 5.19 -4.14 -2.59
CA LEU A 50 5.29 -2.70 -2.90
C LEU A 50 4.67 -2.31 -4.25
N ARG A 51 4.82 -3.17 -5.28
CA ARG A 51 4.26 -2.93 -6.61
C ARG A 51 2.80 -3.36 -6.75
N ASP A 52 2.27 -4.14 -5.81
CA ASP A 52 0.92 -4.70 -5.87
C ASP A 52 0.05 -4.18 -4.71
N CYS A 53 0.35 -2.98 -4.21
CA CYS A 53 -0.40 -2.33 -3.15
C CYS A 53 -0.68 -0.87 -3.48
N MET A 54 -1.52 -0.24 -2.67
CA MET A 54 -1.79 1.18 -2.59
C MET A 54 -1.69 1.62 -1.12
N PRO A 55 -0.77 2.53 -0.77
CA PRO A 55 -0.69 3.07 0.59
C PRO A 55 -1.99 3.77 1.01
N LEU A 56 -2.38 3.64 2.28
CA LEU A 56 -3.59 4.29 2.81
C LEU A 56 -3.60 5.82 2.63
N ILE A 57 -2.43 6.47 2.65
CA ILE A 57 -2.31 7.88 2.31
C ILE A 57 -2.72 8.20 0.87
N VAL A 58 -2.38 7.34 -0.11
CA VAL A 58 -2.80 7.54 -1.50
C VAL A 58 -4.30 7.30 -1.62
N PHE A 59 -4.84 6.32 -0.90
CA PHE A 59 -6.27 6.04 -0.85
C PHE A 59 -7.07 7.24 -0.32
N LEU A 60 -6.75 7.75 0.88
CA LEU A 60 -7.48 8.86 1.51
C LEU A 60 -7.30 10.19 0.78
N ARG A 61 -6.07 10.53 0.37
CA ARG A 61 -5.74 11.84 -0.22
C ARG A 61 -5.98 11.91 -1.72
N ASN A 62 -5.55 10.89 -2.47
CA ASN A 62 -5.58 10.95 -3.93
C ASN A 62 -6.86 10.33 -4.52
N ARG A 63 -7.42 9.27 -3.91
CA ARG A 63 -8.63 8.61 -4.43
C ARG A 63 -9.92 9.19 -3.83
N LEU A 64 -10.06 9.23 -2.50
CA LEU A 64 -11.28 9.69 -1.83
C LEU A 64 -11.36 11.20 -1.60
N LYS A 65 -10.22 11.91 -1.57
CA LYS A 65 -10.14 13.36 -1.32
C LYS A 65 -10.63 13.79 0.07
N TYR A 66 -10.60 12.89 1.06
CA TYR A 66 -10.95 13.20 2.46
C TYR A 66 -9.83 13.94 3.21
N ALA A 67 -8.61 13.89 2.68
CA ALA A 67 -7.49 14.71 3.13
C ALA A 67 -6.88 15.44 1.94
N LEU A 68 -6.41 16.66 2.16
CA LEU A 68 -5.68 17.48 1.18
C LEU A 68 -4.18 17.22 1.27
N ASN A 69 -3.66 16.98 2.48
CA ASN A 69 -2.22 16.85 2.72
C ASN A 69 -1.85 15.64 3.62
N PHE A 70 -0.55 15.44 3.80
CA PHE A 70 0.01 14.35 4.60
C PHE A 70 -0.36 14.45 6.09
N ARG A 71 -0.41 15.68 6.63
CA ARG A 71 -0.70 15.94 8.05
C ARG A 71 -2.14 15.57 8.39
N GLU A 72 -3.10 15.94 7.55
CA GLU A 72 -4.51 15.59 7.69
C GLU A 72 -4.73 14.08 7.60
N THR A 73 -4.10 13.42 6.63
CA THR A 73 -4.14 11.95 6.52
C THR A 73 -3.66 11.31 7.82
N ARG A 74 -2.55 11.81 8.39
CA ARG A 74 -2.02 11.33 9.66
C ARG A 74 -3.02 11.56 10.81
N SER A 75 -3.65 12.72 10.88
CA SER A 75 -4.68 13.01 11.88
C SER A 75 -5.85 12.04 11.80
N ILE A 76 -6.37 11.76 10.60
CA ILE A 76 -7.47 10.80 10.38
C ILE A 76 -7.05 9.39 10.83
N MET A 77 -5.87 8.93 10.43
CA MET A 77 -5.37 7.59 10.79
C MET A 77 -5.13 7.43 12.30
N MET A 78 -4.68 8.49 12.98
CA MET A 78 -4.45 8.48 14.43
C MET A 78 -5.74 8.47 15.25
N GLN A 79 -6.86 8.94 14.68
CA GLN A 79 -8.19 8.84 15.29
C GLN A 79 -8.75 7.41 15.28
N ARG A 80 -8.04 6.43 14.69
CA ARG A 80 -8.42 5.00 14.67
C ARG A 80 -9.75 4.71 13.95
N LEU A 81 -10.19 5.61 13.06
CA LEU A 81 -11.45 5.50 12.33
C LEU A 81 -11.40 4.57 11.11
N VAL A 82 -10.19 4.25 10.63
CA VAL A 82 -9.97 3.46 9.43
C VAL A 82 -9.59 2.03 9.82
N LYS A 83 -10.40 1.09 9.33
CA LYS A 83 -10.18 -0.35 9.47
C LYS A 83 -9.82 -0.95 8.12
N VAL A 84 -8.84 -1.86 8.12
CA VAL A 84 -8.50 -2.70 6.96
C VAL A 84 -8.70 -4.15 7.36
N ASP A 85 -9.55 -4.86 6.63
CA ASP A 85 -10.02 -6.21 6.93
C ASP A 85 -10.50 -6.37 8.38
N GLY A 86 -11.33 -5.42 8.84
CA GLY A 86 -11.87 -5.39 10.21
C GLY A 86 -10.88 -4.96 11.31
N LYS A 87 -9.58 -4.81 11.00
CA LYS A 87 -8.55 -4.40 11.97
C LYS A 87 -8.23 -2.91 11.83
N VAL A 88 -8.25 -2.19 12.95
CA VAL A 88 -7.85 -0.78 12.99
C VAL A 88 -6.38 -0.64 12.55
N ARG A 89 -6.13 0.25 11.60
CA ARG A 89 -4.77 0.58 11.16
C ARG A 89 -4.48 2.04 11.42
N THR A 90 -3.32 2.33 11.99
CA THR A 90 -2.82 3.70 12.25
C THR A 90 -1.66 4.09 11.34
N ASP A 91 -1.05 3.12 10.66
CA ASP A 91 0.03 3.35 9.71
C ASP A 91 -0.52 3.94 8.40
N ILE A 92 -0.18 5.21 8.14
CA ILE A 92 -0.50 5.94 6.92
C ILE A 92 0.07 5.30 5.65
N THR A 93 1.15 4.55 5.76
CA THR A 93 1.84 3.87 4.66
C THR A 93 1.57 2.37 4.62
N TYR A 94 0.53 1.91 5.33
CA TYR A 94 0.10 0.52 5.30
C TYR A 94 -0.20 0.08 3.86
N PRO A 95 0.36 -1.06 3.40
CA PRO A 95 0.18 -1.53 2.03
C PRO A 95 -1.16 -2.27 1.90
N ALA A 96 -2.25 -1.52 1.69
CA ALA A 96 -3.54 -2.12 1.32
C ALA A 96 -3.46 -2.60 -0.14
N GLY A 97 -4.02 -3.76 -0.45
CA GLY A 97 -3.86 -4.39 -1.76
C GLY A 97 -5.15 -4.97 -2.31
N PHE A 98 -4.99 -5.85 -3.28
CA PHE A 98 -6.11 -6.48 -3.97
C PHE A 98 -7.03 -7.23 -3.00
N MET A 99 -8.34 -7.07 -3.17
CA MET A 99 -9.42 -7.66 -2.36
C MET A 99 -9.46 -7.24 -0.88
N ASP A 100 -8.60 -6.32 -0.43
CA ASP A 100 -8.73 -5.79 0.93
C ASP A 100 -10.01 -4.95 1.06
N VAL A 101 -10.66 -5.09 2.22
CA VAL A 101 -11.83 -4.29 2.58
C VAL A 101 -11.38 -3.17 3.51
N ILE A 102 -11.68 -1.93 3.14
CA ILE A 102 -11.39 -0.72 3.92
C ILE A 102 -12.71 -0.14 4.39
N THR A 103 -12.87 -0.06 5.70
CA THR A 103 -14.07 0.50 6.35
C THR A 103 -13.72 1.80 7.05
N ILE A 104 -14.55 2.83 6.85
CA ILE A 104 -14.46 4.11 7.56
C ILE A 104 -15.69 4.20 8.47
N GLU A 105 -15.50 3.97 9.77
CA GLU A 105 -16.62 3.83 10.71
C GLU A 105 -17.46 5.09 10.84
N LYS A 106 -16.80 6.25 10.83
CA LYS A 106 -17.47 7.54 11.00
C LYS A 106 -18.42 7.88 9.85
N THR A 107 -18.13 7.42 8.63
CA THR A 107 -18.99 7.64 7.46
C THR A 107 -19.88 6.45 7.16
N GLY A 108 -19.67 5.30 7.81
CA GLY A 108 -20.39 4.05 7.53
C GLY A 108 -20.07 3.47 6.15
N GLU A 109 -19.02 3.95 5.47
CA GLU A 109 -18.67 3.51 4.12
C GLU A 109 -17.68 2.35 4.14
N ASN A 110 -17.95 1.36 3.28
CA ASN A 110 -17.08 0.22 3.02
C ASN A 110 -16.58 0.25 1.59
N PHE A 111 -15.30 -0.06 1.42
CA PHE A 111 -14.62 -0.04 0.14
C PHE A 111 -13.86 -1.34 -0.08
N ARG A 112 -13.90 -1.85 -1.31
CA ARG A 112 -13.08 -2.98 -1.76
C ARG A 112 -12.09 -2.50 -2.82
N LEU A 113 -10.84 -2.90 -2.67
CA LEU A 113 -9.80 -2.59 -3.65
C LEU A 113 -9.79 -3.63 -4.77
N ILE A 114 -10.18 -3.22 -5.97
CA ILE A 114 -10.27 -4.08 -7.16
C ILE A 114 -9.50 -3.44 -8.31
N TYR A 115 -9.04 -4.24 -9.27
CA TYR A 115 -8.44 -3.72 -10.50
C TYR A 115 -9.49 -3.26 -11.50
N ASP A 116 -9.27 -2.09 -12.08
CA ASP A 116 -9.92 -1.60 -13.29
C ASP A 116 -9.42 -2.37 -14.53
N ILE A 117 -10.14 -2.26 -15.65
CA ILE A 117 -9.78 -2.82 -16.97
C ILE A 117 -8.37 -2.35 -17.40
N LYS A 118 -7.95 -1.16 -16.96
CA LYS A 118 -6.61 -0.59 -17.22
C LYS A 118 -5.52 -1.05 -16.24
N GLY A 119 -5.80 -2.00 -15.35
CA GLY A 119 -4.83 -2.51 -14.36
C GLY A 119 -4.53 -1.55 -13.21
N ARG A 120 -5.44 -0.63 -12.89
CA ARG A 120 -5.29 0.35 -11.79
C ARG A 120 -6.18 -0.04 -10.61
N PHE A 121 -5.78 0.30 -9.38
CA PHE A 121 -6.68 0.10 -8.24
C PHE A 121 -7.85 1.08 -8.29
N THR A 122 -9.07 0.56 -8.40
CA THR A 122 -10.31 1.28 -8.24
C THR A 122 -10.85 1.06 -6.83
N VAL A 123 -11.39 2.14 -6.27
CA VAL A 123 -12.06 2.13 -4.97
C VAL A 123 -13.53 1.82 -5.22
N HIS A 124 -13.92 0.57 -5.04
CA HIS A 124 -15.28 0.11 -5.25
C HIS A 124 -16.06 0.21 -3.93
N ARG A 125 -17.15 0.97 -3.90
CA ARG A 125 -18.03 1.03 -2.72
C ARG A 125 -18.84 -0.27 -2.63
N ILE A 126 -18.91 -0.85 -1.44
CA ILE A 126 -19.64 -2.10 -1.20
C ILE A 126 -20.62 -1.94 -0.03
N GLN A 127 -21.61 -2.82 0.04
CA GLN A 127 -22.55 -2.88 1.16
C GLN A 127 -21.91 -3.55 2.39
N ALA A 128 -22.53 -3.38 3.56
CA ALA A 128 -22.02 -3.94 4.82
C ALA A 128 -21.89 -5.46 4.79
N GLU A 129 -22.87 -6.16 4.22
CA GLU A 129 -22.89 -7.62 4.08
C GLU A 129 -21.69 -8.13 3.26
N GLU A 130 -21.37 -7.45 2.15
CA GLU A 130 -20.22 -7.79 1.32
C GLU A 130 -18.88 -7.47 2.02
N ALA A 131 -18.87 -6.53 2.95
CA ALA A 131 -17.68 -6.13 3.70
C ALA A 131 -17.25 -7.18 4.75
N GLU A 132 -18.15 -8.09 5.14
CA GLU A 132 -17.87 -9.13 6.14
C GLU A 132 -16.87 -10.18 5.63
N TYR A 133 -16.81 -10.38 4.32
CA TYR A 133 -15.94 -11.39 3.70
C TYR A 133 -14.97 -10.78 2.68
N LYS A 134 -13.95 -11.56 2.32
CA LYS A 134 -13.07 -11.26 1.19
C LYS A 134 -12.52 -12.52 0.56
N LEU A 135 -12.09 -12.43 -0.69
CA LEU A 135 -11.50 -13.56 -1.40
C LEU A 135 -9.98 -13.59 -1.21
N GLY A 136 -9.46 -14.75 -0.83
CA GLY A 136 -8.03 -15.01 -0.69
C GLY A 136 -7.57 -16.08 -1.66
N LYS A 137 -6.81 -15.73 -2.71
CA LYS A 137 -6.17 -16.74 -3.55
C LYS A 137 -5.10 -17.50 -2.75
N VAL A 138 -5.20 -18.83 -2.71
CA VAL A 138 -4.16 -19.71 -2.14
C VAL A 138 -2.92 -19.65 -3.02
N LYS A 139 -1.76 -19.34 -2.43
CA LYS A 139 -0.46 -19.34 -3.10
C LYS A 139 0.35 -20.60 -2.82
N ARG A 140 0.21 -21.17 -1.62
CA ARG A 140 1.01 -22.31 -1.18
C ARG A 140 0.26 -23.11 -0.13
N VAL A 141 0.44 -24.43 -0.14
CA VAL A 141 -0.02 -25.33 0.92
C VAL A 141 1.20 -26.07 1.46
N GLN A 142 1.37 -26.13 2.77
CA GLN A 142 2.52 -26.78 3.41
C GLN A 142 2.09 -27.50 4.70
N LEU A 143 2.90 -28.46 5.13
CA LEU A 143 2.77 -29.07 6.45
C LEU A 143 3.60 -28.25 7.45
N GLY A 144 2.95 -27.83 8.54
CA GLY A 144 3.57 -27.15 9.65
C GLY A 144 4.14 -28.10 10.70
N ARG A 145 4.51 -27.54 11.85
CA ARG A 145 4.99 -28.34 12.99
C ARG A 145 3.89 -29.31 13.43
N GLY A 146 4.27 -30.57 13.66
CA GLY A 146 3.33 -31.62 14.04
C GLY A 146 2.46 -32.14 12.90
N GLY A 147 2.83 -31.90 11.64
CA GLY A 147 2.11 -32.42 10.48
C GLY A 147 0.78 -31.71 10.18
N VAL A 148 0.51 -30.57 10.82
CA VAL A 148 -0.73 -29.79 10.59
C VAL A 148 -0.64 -29.06 9.25
N PRO A 149 -1.52 -29.33 8.27
CA PRO A 149 -1.53 -28.59 7.01
C PRO A 149 -1.98 -27.15 7.21
N PHE A 150 -1.30 -26.20 6.56
CA PHE A 150 -1.69 -24.79 6.50
C PHE A 150 -1.56 -24.24 5.08
N LEU A 151 -2.31 -23.18 4.79
CA LEU A 151 -2.36 -22.55 3.48
C LEU A 151 -1.92 -21.10 3.58
N VAL A 152 -1.04 -20.67 2.68
CA VAL A 152 -0.61 -19.28 2.59
C VAL A 152 -1.37 -18.59 1.47
N THR A 153 -2.09 -17.52 1.79
CA THR A 153 -2.83 -16.72 0.81
C THR A 153 -1.97 -15.64 0.16
N HIS A 154 -2.53 -14.98 -0.86
CA HIS A 154 -1.85 -13.90 -1.57
C HIS A 154 -1.50 -12.68 -0.71
N ASP A 155 -2.27 -12.43 0.35
CA ASP A 155 -2.11 -11.40 1.40
C ASP A 155 -1.42 -11.96 2.67
N ALA A 156 -0.70 -13.08 2.55
CA ALA A 156 0.14 -13.65 3.60
C ALA A 156 -0.60 -14.06 4.89
N ARG A 157 -1.88 -14.43 4.80
CA ARG A 157 -2.59 -15.14 5.88
C ARG A 157 -2.23 -16.63 5.83
N THR A 158 -2.22 -17.27 7.01
CA THR A 158 -1.87 -18.70 7.23
C THR A 158 -2.98 -19.42 7.97
#